data_AF-A0A520CYZ1-F1
#
_entry.id   AF-A0A520CYZ1-F1
#
_cell.length_a   1.000
_cell.length_b   1.000
_cell.length_c   1.000
_cell.angle_alpha   90.00
_cell.angle_beta   90.00
_cell.angle_gamma   90.00
#
_symmetry.space_group_name_H-M   'P 1'
#
loop_
_entity.id
_entity.type
_entity.pdbx_description
1 polymer ?
#
loop_
_entity_poly.entity_id
_entity_poly.type
_entity_poly.pdbx_seq_one_letter_code
_entity_poly.pdbx_strand_id
1 'polypeptide(L)'
;MKNNTISIVVASDNHYAILIGALLKSIEVNHKSGEPIDFYIIDDGISEKNKRKIESSKISDQITVKWFEKKSIIPQGMSIPVDKSAFPLTTYLRLFAPYALAEDVERMIYLDVDTVVMTDISLLWNTDLQGSVIGAVLDLGKNVACEWGGIPNYKELGLAPDTKYFNAGIMLIDVLKWREQNISSKVINALQVHAKHVVLVDQYGLNVVFANKWQELDPKWNWFATNYTATPNIIHYLDIKPIFKSYHSQEEYRVLFYEFLNQTPWKGFTPISDRHRVIRKFSNKIKKQVLNFFQAKTAES
;
A
#
# COMPACT_ATOMS: atom_id res chain seq x y z
N MET A 1 -18.49 23.91 1.45
CA MET A 1 -17.88 23.54 2.74
C MET A 1 -16.83 22.49 2.42
N LYS A 2 -15.58 22.64 2.87
CA LYS A 2 -14.57 21.60 2.65
C LYS A 2 -15.10 20.29 3.26
N ASN A 3 -15.12 19.24 2.45
CA ASN A 3 -15.59 17.93 2.88
C ASN A 3 -14.64 17.44 3.99
N ASN A 4 -15.12 17.32 5.23
CA ASN A 4 -14.30 16.97 6.39
C ASN A 4 -14.10 15.45 6.54
N THR A 5 -14.32 14.70 5.46
CA THR A 5 -14.27 13.24 5.43
C THR A 5 -12.84 12.78 5.14
N ILE A 6 -12.31 11.90 5.98
CA ILE A 6 -10.99 11.29 5.77
C ILE A 6 -11.14 10.16 4.77
N SER A 7 -10.49 10.27 3.63
CA SER A 7 -10.45 9.20 2.62
C SER A 7 -9.23 8.31 2.84
N ILE A 8 -9.46 7.04 3.13
CA ILE A 8 -8.41 6.01 3.30
C ILE A 8 -8.59 4.98 2.19
N VAL A 9 -7.51 4.65 1.47
CA VAL A 9 -7.55 3.67 0.38
C VAL A 9 -6.57 2.54 0.64
N VAL A 10 -7.05 1.31 0.45
CA VAL A 10 -6.23 0.09 0.52
C VAL A 10 -6.46 -0.76 -0.73
N ALA A 11 -5.50 -1.62 -1.07
CA ALA A 11 -5.65 -2.60 -2.15
C ALA A 11 -5.35 -4.01 -1.64
N SER A 12 -6.19 -4.99 -1.99
CA SER A 12 -5.97 -6.36 -1.53
C SER A 12 -6.60 -7.43 -2.41
N ASP A 13 -6.05 -8.63 -2.29
CA ASP A 13 -6.65 -9.85 -2.80
C ASP A 13 -7.35 -10.63 -1.67
N ASN A 14 -8.03 -11.71 -2.03
CA ASN A 14 -8.78 -12.52 -1.06
C ASN A 14 -7.91 -13.13 0.07
N HIS A 15 -6.63 -13.40 -0.20
CA HIS A 15 -5.76 -14.06 0.77
C HIS A 15 -5.35 -13.12 1.90
N TYR A 16 -5.12 -11.84 1.56
CA TYR A 16 -4.78 -10.80 2.55
C TYR A 16 -5.97 -9.99 3.05
N ALA A 17 -7.20 -10.29 2.61
CA ALA A 17 -8.42 -9.67 3.13
C ALA A 17 -8.57 -9.75 4.67
N ILE A 18 -7.99 -10.77 5.32
CA ILE A 18 -7.97 -10.87 6.79
C ILE A 18 -7.20 -9.71 7.45
N LEU A 19 -6.17 -9.19 6.80
CA LEU A 19 -5.35 -8.09 7.31
C LEU A 19 -6.15 -6.78 7.32
N ILE A 20 -7.03 -6.57 6.33
CA ILE A 20 -7.99 -5.45 6.32
C ILE A 20 -8.86 -5.45 7.58
N GLY A 21 -9.28 -6.62 8.06
CA GLY A 21 -10.07 -6.73 9.30
C GLY A 21 -9.36 -6.10 10.50
N ALA A 22 -8.09 -6.47 10.71
CA ALA A 22 -7.28 -5.91 11.80
C ALA A 22 -7.00 -4.41 11.59
N LEU A 23 -6.65 -4.00 10.37
CA LEU A 23 -6.42 -2.59 10.02
C LEU A 23 -7.66 -1.74 10.29
N LEU A 24 -8.81 -2.12 9.72
CA LEU A 24 -10.08 -1.40 9.86
C LEU A 24 -10.48 -1.28 11.34
N LYS A 25 -10.34 -2.37 12.11
CA LYS A 25 -10.62 -2.34 13.54
C LYS A 25 -9.65 -1.44 14.30
N SER A 26 -8.37 -1.44 13.97
CA SER A 26 -7.38 -0.58 14.62
C SER A 26 -7.65 0.91 14.36
N ILE A 27 -8.09 1.26 13.14
CA ILE A 27 -8.56 2.62 12.81
C ILE A 27 -9.78 2.98 13.64
N GLU A 28 -10.80 2.11 13.67
CA GLU A 28 -12.03 2.35 14.45
C GLU A 28 -11.75 2.55 15.94
N VAL A 29 -10.86 1.75 16.52
CA VAL A 29 -10.54 1.83 17.95
C VAL A 29 -9.73 3.09 18.28
N ASN A 30 -8.86 3.56 17.39
CA ASN A 30 -7.92 4.64 17.68
C ASN A 30 -8.31 6.01 17.11
N HIS A 31 -9.25 6.09 16.17
CA HIS A 31 -9.78 7.36 15.69
C HIS A 31 -10.76 7.95 16.72
N LYS A 32 -10.42 9.13 17.28
CA LYS A 32 -11.17 9.77 18.38
C LYS A 32 -11.76 11.13 18.03
N SER A 33 -11.25 11.75 16.98
CA SER A 33 -11.60 13.10 16.53
C SER A 33 -12.96 13.19 15.82
N GLY A 34 -13.49 12.06 15.35
CA GLY A 34 -14.90 11.90 15.00
C GLY A 34 -15.27 12.32 13.57
N GLU A 35 -14.27 12.67 12.74
CA GLU A 35 -14.45 12.85 11.31
C GLU A 35 -15.01 11.57 10.67
N PRO A 36 -15.97 11.68 9.74
CA PRO A 36 -16.37 10.55 8.93
C PRO A 36 -15.15 10.01 8.16
N ILE A 37 -15.04 8.70 8.05
CA ILE A 37 -14.01 8.01 7.28
C ILE A 37 -14.67 7.28 6.12
N ASP A 38 -14.24 7.60 4.91
CA ASP A 38 -14.51 6.76 3.75
C ASP A 38 -13.34 5.80 3.55
N PHE A 39 -13.57 4.51 3.78
CA PHE A 39 -12.58 3.44 3.67
C PHE A 39 -12.76 2.69 2.36
N TYR A 40 -11.96 3.07 1.37
CA TYR A 40 -11.98 2.54 0.02
C TYR A 40 -11.13 1.27 -0.08
N ILE A 41 -11.69 0.21 -0.64
CA ILE A 41 -11.01 -1.06 -0.88
C ILE A 41 -10.99 -1.34 -2.37
N ILE A 42 -9.78 -1.34 -2.93
CA ILE A 42 -9.54 -1.82 -4.29
C ILE A 42 -9.49 -3.35 -4.25
N ASP A 43 -10.50 -3.96 -4.86
CA ASP A 43 -10.79 -5.37 -4.88
C ASP A 43 -10.04 -6.08 -6.03
N ASP A 44 -9.08 -6.93 -5.68
CA ASP A 44 -8.40 -7.87 -6.59
C ASP A 44 -8.91 -9.32 -6.41
N GLY A 45 -10.23 -9.48 -6.35
CA GLY A 45 -10.91 -10.78 -6.32
C GLY A 45 -11.16 -11.33 -4.91
N ILE A 46 -11.49 -10.46 -3.96
CA ILE A 46 -11.93 -10.79 -2.60
C ILE A 46 -13.29 -11.50 -2.67
N SER A 47 -13.38 -12.66 -2.02
CA SER A 47 -14.61 -13.44 -1.98
C SER A 47 -15.72 -12.71 -1.21
N GLU A 48 -16.98 -12.90 -1.63
CA GLU A 48 -18.15 -12.33 -0.93
C GLU A 48 -18.19 -12.69 0.57
N LYS A 49 -17.70 -13.88 0.94
CA LYS A 49 -17.54 -14.28 2.34
C LYS A 49 -16.61 -13.33 3.09
N ASN A 50 -15.45 -13.00 2.51
CA ASN A 50 -14.50 -12.08 3.13
C ASN A 50 -14.98 -10.63 3.06
N LYS A 51 -15.68 -10.20 2.00
CA LYS A 51 -16.29 -8.86 1.95
C LYS A 51 -17.26 -8.64 3.11
N ARG A 52 -18.18 -9.58 3.33
CA ARG A 52 -19.11 -9.55 4.47
C ARG A 52 -18.38 -9.51 5.82
N LYS A 53 -17.26 -10.24 5.96
CA LYS A 53 -16.44 -10.18 7.17
C LYS A 53 -15.77 -8.82 7.36
N ILE A 54 -15.29 -8.19 6.28
CA ILE A 54 -14.71 -6.83 6.34
C ILE A 54 -15.79 -5.83 6.77
N GLU A 55 -16.94 -5.85 6.11
CA GLU A 55 -18.05 -4.93 6.41
C GLU A 55 -18.57 -5.06 7.85
N SER A 56 -18.58 -6.28 8.40
CA SER A 56 -18.94 -6.55 9.80
C SER A 56 -17.77 -6.43 10.79
N SER A 57 -16.57 -6.05 10.32
CA SER A 57 -15.44 -5.74 11.21
C SER A 57 -15.54 -4.34 11.82
N LYS A 58 -16.32 -3.43 11.23
CA LYS A 58 -16.67 -2.15 11.85
C LYS A 58 -17.97 -2.27 12.64
N ILE A 59 -18.06 -1.52 13.73
CA ILE A 59 -19.23 -1.35 14.59
C ILE A 59 -19.79 0.08 14.45
N SER A 60 -18.93 1.04 14.13
CA SER A 60 -19.26 2.46 14.03
C SER A 60 -19.81 2.85 12.67
N ASP A 61 -20.82 3.71 12.68
CA ASP A 61 -21.34 4.38 11.48
C ASP A 61 -20.40 5.48 10.97
N GLN A 62 -19.34 5.82 11.71
CA GLN A 62 -18.34 6.80 11.28
C GLN A 62 -17.51 6.30 10.09
N ILE A 63 -17.37 4.99 9.90
CA ILE A 63 -16.58 4.44 8.80
C ILE A 63 -17.50 3.86 7.73
N THR A 64 -17.40 4.35 6.50
CA THR A 64 -18.11 3.80 5.34
C THR A 64 -17.15 3.01 4.48
N VAL A 65 -17.39 1.70 4.34
CA VAL A 65 -16.58 0.83 3.46
C VAL A 65 -17.09 0.95 2.03
N LYS A 66 -16.21 1.26 1.08
CA LYS A 66 -16.53 1.43 -0.34
C LYS A 66 -15.67 0.51 -1.19
N TRP A 67 -16.28 -0.24 -2.10
CA TRP A 67 -15.60 -1.25 -2.93
C TRP A 67 -15.37 -0.75 -4.34
N PHE A 68 -14.17 -0.99 -4.87
CA PHE A 68 -13.80 -0.67 -6.25
C PHE A 68 -13.14 -1.87 -6.91
N GLU A 69 -13.70 -2.33 -8.01
CA GLU A 69 -13.05 -3.37 -8.79
C GLU A 69 -11.76 -2.85 -9.43
N LYS A 70 -10.68 -3.63 -9.40
CA LYS A 70 -9.40 -3.21 -10.01
C LYS A 70 -9.50 -2.74 -11.47
N LYS A 71 -10.49 -3.24 -12.23
CA LYS A 71 -10.65 -2.89 -13.65
C LYS A 71 -11.23 -1.50 -13.85
N SER A 72 -11.99 -0.97 -12.89
CA SER A 72 -12.62 0.35 -13.01
C SER A 72 -11.65 1.49 -12.73
N ILE A 73 -10.51 1.22 -12.08
CA ILE A 73 -9.56 2.25 -11.63
C ILE A 73 -8.37 2.44 -12.56
N ILE A 74 -8.17 1.54 -13.53
CA ILE A 74 -7.07 1.63 -14.49
C ILE A 74 -7.55 2.49 -15.67
N PRO A 75 -6.97 3.68 -15.91
CA PRO A 75 -7.36 4.54 -17.02
C PRO A 75 -7.23 3.81 -18.37
N GLN A 76 -8.17 4.11 -19.28
CA GLN A 76 -8.17 3.54 -20.62
C GLN A 76 -6.84 3.86 -21.34
N GLY A 77 -6.24 2.84 -21.95
CA GLY A 77 -4.96 2.97 -22.66
C GLY A 77 -3.72 2.84 -21.76
N MET A 78 -3.87 2.75 -20.44
CA MET A 78 -2.74 2.47 -19.55
C MET A 78 -2.52 0.96 -19.42
N SER A 79 -1.33 0.48 -19.83
CA SER A 79 -0.93 -0.91 -19.64
C SER A 79 -0.09 -1.04 -18.37
N ILE A 80 -0.47 -1.97 -17.50
CA ILE A 80 0.37 -2.36 -16.37
C ILE A 80 1.55 -3.17 -16.93
N PRO A 81 2.81 -2.79 -16.67
CA PRO A 81 3.95 -3.57 -17.10
C PRO A 81 3.89 -4.98 -16.50
N VAL A 82 4.07 -6.00 -17.33
CA VAL A 82 4.23 -7.38 -16.83
C VAL A 82 5.71 -7.58 -16.52
N ASP A 83 6.09 -7.34 -15.28
CA ASP A 83 7.46 -7.57 -14.82
C ASP A 83 7.78 -9.08 -14.63
N LYS A 84 9.06 -9.39 -14.35
CA LYS A 84 9.53 -10.77 -14.07
C LYS A 84 9.51 -11.14 -12.56
N SER A 85 9.06 -10.24 -11.70
CA SER A 85 9.03 -10.41 -10.23
C SER A 85 7.88 -11.31 -9.78
N ALA A 86 7.94 -11.79 -8.54
CA ALA A 86 6.85 -12.53 -7.91
C ALA A 86 5.73 -11.64 -7.33
N PHE A 87 5.86 -10.30 -7.39
CA PHE A 87 4.88 -9.38 -6.80
C PHE A 87 3.52 -9.47 -7.51
N PRO A 88 2.39 -9.48 -6.79
CA PRO A 88 1.08 -9.54 -7.45
C PRO A 88 0.81 -8.24 -8.23
N LEU A 89 -0.08 -8.31 -9.24
CA LEU A 89 -0.57 -7.13 -9.96
C LEU A 89 -1.23 -6.11 -9.01
N THR A 90 -1.75 -6.59 -7.86
CA THR A 90 -2.25 -5.78 -6.75
C THR A 90 -1.29 -4.67 -6.34
N THR A 91 0.02 -4.91 -6.44
CA THR A 91 1.08 -3.94 -6.08
C THR A 91 1.00 -2.67 -6.94
N TYR A 92 0.58 -2.79 -8.21
CA TYR A 92 0.40 -1.64 -9.10
C TYR A 92 -0.89 -0.87 -8.81
N LEU A 93 -1.86 -1.47 -8.12
CA LEU A 93 -3.16 -0.83 -7.88
C LEU A 93 -3.03 0.44 -7.04
N ARG A 94 -1.98 0.56 -6.20
CA ARG A 94 -1.71 1.80 -5.47
C ARG A 94 -1.44 3.00 -6.39
N LEU A 95 -0.81 2.76 -7.54
CA LEU A 95 -0.55 3.80 -8.53
C LEU A 95 -1.85 4.34 -9.13
N PHE A 96 -2.92 3.55 -9.09
CA PHE A 96 -4.23 3.87 -9.62
C PHE A 96 -5.24 4.27 -8.55
N ALA A 97 -4.86 4.17 -7.26
CA ALA A 97 -5.74 4.46 -6.15
C ALA A 97 -6.37 5.88 -6.19
N PRO A 98 -5.64 6.93 -6.63
CA PRO A 98 -6.25 8.25 -6.85
C PRO A 98 -7.40 8.27 -7.86
N TYR A 99 -7.50 7.31 -8.78
CA TYR A 99 -8.60 7.20 -9.74
C TYR A 99 -9.79 6.37 -9.23
N ALA A 100 -9.67 5.72 -8.05
CA ALA A 100 -10.79 5.08 -7.38
C ALA A 100 -11.71 6.10 -6.69
N LEU A 101 -11.20 7.30 -6.43
CA LEU A 101 -11.90 8.35 -5.69
C LEU A 101 -12.74 9.22 -6.63
N ALA A 102 -13.80 9.83 -6.12
CA ALA A 102 -14.58 10.81 -6.87
C ALA A 102 -13.71 12.02 -7.29
N GLU A 103 -14.15 12.77 -8.29
CA GLU A 103 -13.39 13.88 -8.87
C GLU A 103 -13.14 15.02 -7.86
N ASP A 104 -14.06 15.21 -6.92
CA ASP A 104 -14.04 16.22 -5.87
C ASP A 104 -13.22 15.84 -4.63
N VAL A 105 -12.72 14.60 -4.55
CA VAL A 105 -11.84 14.18 -3.45
C VAL A 105 -10.44 14.75 -3.66
N GLU A 106 -10.04 15.66 -2.79
CA GLU A 106 -8.77 16.40 -2.91
C GLU A 106 -7.57 15.67 -2.30
N ARG A 107 -7.81 14.79 -1.33
CA ARG A 107 -6.77 14.19 -0.50
C ARG A 107 -7.13 12.75 -0.15
N MET A 108 -6.12 11.91 0.02
CA MET A 108 -6.29 10.53 0.50
C MET A 108 -5.09 10.07 1.34
N ILE A 109 -5.32 9.10 2.22
CA ILE A 109 -4.28 8.30 2.85
C ILE A 109 -4.29 6.93 2.16
N TYR A 110 -3.19 6.55 1.53
CA TYR A 110 -2.97 5.17 1.11
C TYR A 110 -2.33 4.38 2.26
N LEU A 111 -2.87 3.20 2.56
CA LEU A 111 -2.29 2.26 3.52
C LEU A 111 -2.17 0.87 2.89
N ASP A 112 -1.01 0.24 3.08
CA ASP A 112 -0.86 -1.19 2.88
C ASP A 112 -1.68 -1.97 3.92
N VAL A 113 -2.28 -3.08 3.50
CA VAL A 113 -3.22 -3.84 4.34
C VAL A 113 -2.57 -4.53 5.52
N ASP A 114 -1.25 -4.74 5.47
CA ASP A 114 -0.42 -5.27 6.55
C ASP A 114 0.08 -4.17 7.48
N THR A 115 -0.83 -3.27 7.86
CA THR A 115 -0.58 -2.22 8.85
C THR A 115 -1.61 -2.27 9.98
N VAL A 116 -1.24 -1.72 11.13
CA VAL A 116 -2.11 -1.50 12.29
C VAL A 116 -1.93 -0.05 12.76
N VAL A 117 -3.01 0.70 12.83
CA VAL A 117 -3.03 2.11 13.25
C VAL A 117 -3.20 2.18 14.76
N MET A 118 -2.27 2.85 15.43
CA MET A 118 -2.14 2.91 16.90
C MET A 118 -2.48 4.28 17.49
N THR A 119 -2.76 5.28 16.64
CA THR A 119 -3.11 6.64 17.05
C THR A 119 -4.25 7.18 16.19
N ASP A 120 -4.72 8.39 16.49
CA ASP A 120 -5.74 9.04 15.69
C ASP A 120 -5.24 9.36 14.28
N ILE A 121 -5.88 8.78 13.27
CA ILE A 121 -5.50 8.91 11.86
C ILE A 121 -5.72 10.34 11.32
N SER A 122 -6.55 11.15 11.98
CA SER A 122 -6.74 12.56 11.60
C SER A 122 -5.45 13.37 11.75
N LEU A 123 -4.53 12.97 12.62
CA LEU A 123 -3.22 13.62 12.77
C LEU A 123 -2.38 13.47 11.49
N LEU A 124 -2.41 12.29 10.84
CA LEU A 124 -1.78 12.09 9.54
C LEU A 124 -2.52 12.88 8.46
N TRP A 125 -3.86 12.78 8.44
CA TRP A 125 -4.70 13.48 7.47
C TRP A 125 -4.44 14.98 7.41
N ASN A 126 -4.26 15.60 8.58
CA ASN A 126 -4.07 17.04 8.74
C ASN A 126 -2.60 17.49 8.59
N THR A 127 -1.68 16.57 8.29
CA THR A 127 -0.28 16.95 8.03
C THR A 127 -0.20 17.84 6.79
N ASP A 128 0.59 18.91 6.89
CA ASP A 128 0.86 19.81 5.76
C ASP A 128 1.89 19.18 4.82
N LEU A 129 1.51 19.04 3.55
CA LEU A 129 2.39 18.52 2.50
C LEU A 129 3.40 19.55 1.99
N GLN A 130 3.36 20.80 2.47
CA GLN A 130 4.30 21.86 2.07
C GLN A 130 4.39 22.03 0.56
N GLY A 131 3.23 21.95 -0.12
CA GLY A 131 3.13 22.02 -1.57
C GLY A 131 3.44 20.71 -2.33
N SER A 132 4.02 19.70 -1.68
CA SER A 132 4.32 18.39 -2.28
C SER A 132 3.04 17.64 -2.69
N VAL A 133 3.17 16.75 -3.67
CA VAL A 133 2.06 15.87 -4.10
C VAL A 133 1.83 14.75 -3.10
N ILE A 134 2.90 14.27 -2.46
CA ILE A 134 2.83 13.20 -1.47
C ILE A 134 3.64 13.54 -0.22
N GLY A 135 3.19 12.97 0.89
CA GLY A 135 3.95 12.80 2.12
C GLY A 135 4.15 11.30 2.37
N ALA A 136 5.37 10.90 2.69
CA ALA A 136 5.72 9.50 2.95
C ALA A 136 6.78 9.40 4.06
N VAL A 137 7.17 8.19 4.43
CA VAL A 137 8.23 7.95 5.44
C VAL A 137 9.44 7.32 4.78
N LEU A 138 10.65 7.66 5.25
CA LEU A 138 11.89 7.03 4.81
C LEU A 138 11.81 5.50 4.91
N ASP A 139 12.27 4.83 3.87
CA ASP A 139 12.42 3.37 3.89
C ASP A 139 13.57 2.94 4.80
N LEU A 140 13.62 1.66 5.17
CA LEU A 140 14.76 1.06 5.88
C LEU A 140 16.09 1.32 5.14
N GLY A 141 16.06 1.32 3.80
CA GLY A 141 17.24 1.62 2.97
C GLY A 141 17.66 3.09 2.99
N LYS A 142 16.78 3.99 3.45
CA LYS A 142 16.92 5.46 3.60
C LYS A 142 17.24 6.27 2.34
N ASN A 143 18.09 5.78 1.44
CA ASN A 143 18.57 6.52 0.28
C ASN A 143 18.71 5.66 -0.98
N VAL A 144 18.82 6.35 -2.12
CA VAL A 144 18.85 5.71 -3.45
C VAL A 144 20.09 4.84 -3.69
N ALA A 145 21.22 5.12 -3.04
CA ALA A 145 22.45 4.33 -3.21
C ALA A 145 22.46 3.03 -2.40
N CYS A 146 21.44 2.80 -1.56
CA CYS A 146 21.33 1.62 -0.74
C CYS A 146 21.31 0.34 -1.58
N GLU A 147 22.32 -0.52 -1.43
CA GLU A 147 22.53 -1.69 -2.32
C GLU A 147 21.37 -2.68 -2.30
N TRP A 148 20.70 -2.85 -1.16
CA TRP A 148 19.67 -3.88 -0.98
C TRP A 148 18.26 -3.44 -1.36
N GLY A 149 17.99 -2.13 -1.48
CA GLY A 149 16.62 -1.61 -1.62
C GLY A 149 16.49 -0.25 -2.30
N GLY A 150 17.59 0.39 -2.69
CA GLY A 150 17.61 1.68 -3.38
C GLY A 150 17.32 1.57 -4.88
N ILE A 151 17.85 2.52 -5.65
CA ILE A 151 17.68 2.65 -7.11
C ILE A 151 19.00 2.27 -7.76
N PRO A 152 19.19 1.05 -8.30
CA PRO A 152 20.50 0.59 -8.77
C PRO A 152 21.17 1.49 -9.82
N ASN A 153 20.35 2.14 -10.66
CA ASN A 153 20.79 3.07 -11.70
C ASN A 153 20.66 4.55 -11.28
N TYR A 154 20.71 4.88 -9.99
CA TYR A 154 20.59 6.26 -9.50
C TYR A 154 21.57 7.23 -10.19
N LYS A 155 22.79 6.76 -10.52
CA LYS A 155 23.79 7.55 -11.27
C LYS A 155 23.35 7.87 -12.70
N GLU A 156 22.74 6.92 -13.40
CA GLU A 156 22.20 7.13 -14.76
C GLU A 156 21.04 8.13 -14.75
N LEU A 157 20.31 8.19 -13.63
CA LEU A 157 19.21 9.14 -13.40
C LEU A 157 19.69 10.52 -12.90
N GLY A 158 21.00 10.72 -12.72
CA GLY A 158 21.57 11.97 -12.21
C GLY A 158 21.24 12.25 -10.73
N LEU A 159 20.87 11.22 -9.96
CA LEU A 159 20.55 11.36 -8.54
C LEU A 159 21.82 11.31 -7.69
N ALA A 160 21.88 12.14 -6.64
CA ALA A 160 22.91 12.05 -5.63
C ALA A 160 22.74 10.77 -4.79
N PRO A 161 23.81 10.10 -4.35
CA PRO A 161 23.71 8.83 -3.63
C PRO A 161 22.93 8.91 -2.31
N ASP A 162 22.94 10.08 -1.67
CA ASP A 162 22.23 10.40 -0.43
C ASP A 162 20.79 10.90 -0.66
N THR A 163 20.33 10.96 -1.92
CA THR A 163 18.92 11.27 -2.23
C THR A 163 18.01 10.35 -1.43
N LYS A 164 17.11 10.94 -0.65
CA LYS A 164 16.22 10.21 0.25
C LYS A 164 15.28 9.28 -0.52
N TYR A 165 15.03 8.11 0.07
CA TYR A 165 14.20 7.06 -0.51
C TYR A 165 13.12 6.65 0.50
N PHE A 166 11.86 6.72 0.07
CA PHE A 166 10.69 6.48 0.93
C PHE A 166 10.07 5.11 0.71
N ASN A 167 9.42 4.62 1.76
CA ASN A 167 8.58 3.43 1.72
C ASN A 167 7.19 3.80 1.18
N ALA A 168 6.70 3.06 0.18
CA ALA A 168 5.44 3.37 -0.50
C ALA A 168 4.19 2.75 0.17
N GLY A 169 4.33 2.05 1.29
CA GLY A 169 3.20 1.40 1.96
C GLY A 169 2.29 2.35 2.73
N ILE A 170 2.75 3.57 3.04
CA ILE A 170 1.95 4.60 3.71
C ILE A 170 2.24 5.93 3.03
N MET A 171 1.22 6.54 2.44
CA MET A 171 1.34 7.83 1.75
C MET A 171 0.14 8.72 2.04
N LEU A 172 0.39 9.97 2.42
CA LEU A 172 -0.60 11.04 2.34
C LEU A 172 -0.50 11.66 0.95
N ILE A 173 -1.60 11.72 0.19
CA ILE A 173 -1.57 12.10 -1.23
C ILE A 173 -2.53 13.27 -1.46
N ASP A 174 -2.02 14.29 -2.14
CA ASP A 174 -2.82 15.33 -2.82
C ASP A 174 -3.30 14.73 -4.15
N VAL A 175 -4.58 14.34 -4.16
CA VAL A 175 -5.20 13.60 -5.27
C VAL A 175 -5.36 14.49 -6.50
N LEU A 176 -5.66 15.78 -6.31
CA LEU A 176 -5.79 16.72 -7.42
C LEU A 176 -4.45 16.89 -8.14
N LYS A 177 -3.38 17.19 -7.40
CA LYS A 177 -2.04 17.32 -7.99
C LYS A 177 -1.56 16.02 -8.60
N TRP A 178 -1.88 14.88 -7.99
CA TRP A 178 -1.53 13.57 -8.55
C TRP A 178 -2.13 13.37 -9.95
N ARG A 179 -3.43 13.69 -10.09
CA ARG A 179 -4.16 13.60 -11.37
C ARG A 179 -3.65 14.64 -12.38
N GLU A 180 -3.58 15.91 -11.98
CA GLU A 180 -3.11 17.03 -12.82
C GLU A 180 -1.70 16.79 -13.38
N GLN A 181 -0.79 16.30 -12.54
CA GLN A 181 0.59 16.06 -12.93
C GLN A 181 0.79 14.70 -13.62
N ASN A 182 -0.27 13.92 -13.84
CA ASN A 182 -0.25 12.60 -14.48
C ASN A 182 0.80 11.67 -13.84
N ILE A 183 0.83 11.62 -12.49
CA ILE A 183 1.88 10.89 -11.76
C ILE A 183 1.87 9.41 -12.11
N SER A 184 0.71 8.76 -12.16
CA SER A 184 0.62 7.33 -12.49
C SER A 184 1.28 7.01 -13.83
N SER A 185 1.00 7.81 -14.88
CA SER A 185 1.63 7.66 -16.19
C SER A 185 3.15 7.84 -16.13
N LYS A 186 3.65 8.82 -15.37
CA LYS A 186 5.09 9.04 -15.19
C LYS A 186 5.76 7.86 -14.50
N VAL A 187 5.11 7.29 -13.48
CA VAL A 187 5.61 6.11 -12.76
C VAL A 187 5.67 4.91 -13.71
N ILE A 188 4.58 4.63 -14.43
CA ILE A 188 4.54 3.54 -15.41
C ILE A 188 5.62 3.69 -16.49
N ASN A 189 5.81 4.91 -17.01
CA ASN A 189 6.88 5.20 -17.97
C ASN A 189 8.27 4.92 -17.37
N ALA A 190 8.54 5.36 -16.14
CA ALA A 190 9.81 5.08 -15.47
C ALA A 190 10.07 3.56 -15.33
N LEU A 191 9.03 2.77 -15.03
CA LEU A 191 9.14 1.31 -14.95
C LEU A 191 9.40 0.65 -16.30
N GLN A 192 8.86 1.19 -17.38
CA GLN A 192 9.08 0.69 -18.74
C GLN A 192 10.48 1.04 -19.24
N VAL A 193 10.88 2.31 -19.12
CA VAL A 193 12.20 2.80 -19.58
C VAL A 193 13.35 2.15 -18.80
N HIS A 194 13.17 1.94 -17.50
CA HIS A 194 14.21 1.39 -16.63
C HIS A 194 13.96 -0.07 -16.22
N ALA A 195 13.17 -0.83 -16.99
CA ALA A 195 12.75 -2.19 -16.67
C ALA A 195 13.88 -3.14 -16.23
N LYS A 196 15.11 -2.95 -16.76
CA LYS A 196 16.31 -3.73 -16.38
C LYS A 196 16.79 -3.50 -14.94
N HIS A 197 16.38 -2.41 -14.28
CA HIS A 197 16.83 -2.00 -12.94
C HIS A 197 15.72 -2.08 -11.88
N VAL A 198 14.50 -2.42 -12.27
CA VAL A 198 13.35 -2.46 -11.36
C VAL A 198 13.45 -3.65 -10.42
N VAL A 199 13.64 -3.38 -9.12
CA VAL A 199 13.71 -4.40 -8.06
C VAL A 199 12.41 -4.47 -7.26
N LEU A 200 12.00 -3.34 -6.67
CA LEU A 200 10.72 -3.15 -5.98
C LEU A 200 9.85 -2.26 -6.86
N VAL A 201 8.90 -2.87 -7.54
CA VAL A 201 8.32 -2.33 -8.75
C VAL A 201 7.77 -0.91 -8.60
N ASP A 202 6.66 -0.76 -7.89
CA ASP A 202 5.97 0.49 -7.68
C ASP A 202 6.81 1.47 -6.84
N GLN A 203 7.48 0.97 -5.79
CA GLN A 203 8.31 1.81 -4.91
C GLN A 203 9.51 2.41 -5.65
N TYR A 204 10.15 1.68 -6.55
CA TYR A 204 11.20 2.18 -7.43
C TYR A 204 10.66 3.33 -8.29
N GLY A 205 9.57 3.08 -9.04
CA GLY A 205 9.05 4.07 -9.98
C GLY A 205 8.58 5.35 -9.26
N LEU A 206 7.97 5.20 -8.08
CA LEU A 206 7.58 6.32 -7.23
C LEU A 206 8.80 7.13 -6.75
N ASN A 207 9.84 6.47 -6.26
CA ASN A 207 11.06 7.15 -5.82
C ASN A 207 11.87 7.76 -6.97
N VAL A 208 11.77 7.25 -8.20
CA VAL A 208 12.31 7.91 -9.39
C VAL A 208 11.53 9.19 -9.71
N VAL A 209 10.19 9.11 -9.76
CA VAL A 209 9.33 10.26 -10.14
C VAL A 209 9.35 11.36 -9.09
N PHE A 210 9.36 10.98 -7.81
CA PHE A 210 9.31 11.91 -6.69
C PHE A 210 10.67 12.24 -6.09
N ALA A 211 11.80 11.84 -6.69
CA ALA A 211 13.12 12.19 -6.17
C ALA A 211 13.21 13.70 -5.84
N ASN A 212 13.53 14.02 -4.58
CA ASN A 212 13.58 15.38 -4.02
C ASN A 212 12.26 16.20 -4.07
N LYS A 213 11.11 15.56 -4.29
CA LYS A 213 9.79 16.20 -4.49
C LYS A 213 8.67 15.57 -3.66
N TRP A 214 8.97 15.22 -2.41
CA TRP A 214 8.00 14.66 -1.47
C TRP A 214 8.25 15.22 -0.07
N GLN A 215 7.20 15.26 0.74
CA GLN A 215 7.27 15.68 2.14
C GLN A 215 7.63 14.48 3.03
N GLU A 216 8.71 14.60 3.78
CA GLU A 216 9.06 13.59 4.78
C GLU A 216 8.13 13.70 6.00
N LEU A 217 7.49 12.58 6.35
CA LEU A 217 6.64 12.43 7.52
C LEU A 217 7.45 11.87 8.70
N ASP A 218 6.93 12.06 9.92
CA ASP A 218 7.49 11.44 11.12
C ASP A 218 7.63 9.91 10.92
N PRO A 219 8.81 9.32 11.20
CA PRO A 219 9.04 7.87 11.08
C PRO A 219 8.00 6.99 11.80
N LYS A 220 7.36 7.48 12.85
CA LYS A 220 6.30 6.77 13.58
C LYS A 220 5.08 6.48 12.71
N TRP A 221 4.84 7.25 11.65
CA TRP A 221 3.75 6.99 10.69
C TRP A 221 3.99 5.77 9.81
N ASN A 222 5.19 5.20 9.80
CA ASN A 222 5.48 3.93 9.12
C ASN A 222 6.54 3.16 9.90
N TRP A 223 6.15 2.68 11.09
CA TRP A 223 7.06 1.98 11.97
C TRP A 223 7.17 0.51 11.61
N PHE A 224 8.35 0.08 11.16
CA PHE A 224 8.55 -1.31 10.73
C PHE A 224 8.54 -2.26 11.92
N ALA A 225 7.70 -3.30 11.82
CA ALA A 225 7.45 -4.25 12.91
C ALA A 225 8.69 -5.05 13.34
N THR A 226 9.79 -5.00 12.59
CA THR A 226 11.08 -5.59 12.93
C THR A 226 11.79 -4.84 14.07
N ASN A 227 11.46 -3.58 14.31
CA ASN A 227 12.02 -2.76 15.38
C ASN A 227 10.98 -2.46 16.46
N TYR A 228 11.37 -2.41 17.72
CA TYR A 228 10.46 -2.05 18.81
C TYR A 228 10.46 -0.54 19.11
N THR A 229 9.28 0.03 19.35
CA THR A 229 9.07 1.31 20.00
C THR A 229 7.78 1.26 20.80
N ALA A 230 7.72 1.98 21.92
CA ALA A 230 6.53 2.03 22.76
C ALA A 230 5.40 2.89 22.16
N THR A 231 5.71 3.75 21.19
CA THR A 231 4.76 4.77 20.66
C THR A 231 4.77 4.87 19.14
N PRO A 232 4.52 3.77 18.39
CA PRO A 232 4.34 3.87 16.94
C PRO A 232 2.99 4.54 16.65
N ASN A 233 2.90 5.32 15.56
CA ASN A 233 1.60 5.82 15.08
C ASN A 233 0.94 4.77 14.20
N ILE A 234 1.72 4.11 13.33
CA ILE A 234 1.30 2.97 12.51
C ILE A 234 2.40 1.92 12.51
N ILE A 235 2.04 0.67 12.80
CA ILE A 235 2.92 -0.49 12.72
C ILE A 235 2.78 -1.13 11.35
N HIS A 236 3.88 -1.40 10.66
CA HIS A 236 3.90 -1.98 9.32
C HIS A 236 4.64 -3.33 9.29
N TYR A 237 3.92 -4.40 8.95
CA TYR A 237 4.41 -5.78 8.95
C TYR A 237 5.01 -6.18 7.58
N LEU A 238 6.01 -5.45 7.10
CA LEU A 238 6.57 -5.53 5.73
C LEU A 238 6.96 -6.94 5.24
N ASP A 239 7.59 -7.76 6.08
CA ASP A 239 8.07 -9.09 5.65
C ASP A 239 7.01 -10.19 5.86
N ILE A 240 7.24 -11.10 6.82
CA ILE A 240 6.32 -12.18 7.11
C ILE A 240 5.19 -11.62 7.96
N LYS A 241 3.96 -11.75 7.45
CA LYS A 241 2.75 -11.20 8.09
C LYS A 241 2.40 -11.99 9.36
N PRO A 242 1.77 -11.36 10.38
CA PRO A 242 1.45 -12.01 11.66
C PRO A 242 0.55 -13.25 11.55
N ILE A 243 -0.19 -13.36 10.44
CA ILE A 243 -1.04 -14.51 10.09
C ILE A 243 -0.25 -15.79 9.74
N PHE A 244 1.07 -15.75 9.65
CA PHE A 244 1.91 -16.92 9.34
C PHE A 244 2.65 -17.46 10.57
N LYS A 245 2.86 -18.77 10.63
CA LYS A 245 3.59 -19.41 11.74
C LYS A 245 5.05 -18.96 11.85
N SER A 246 5.71 -18.64 10.73
CA SER A 246 7.11 -18.17 10.72
C SER A 246 7.27 -16.65 10.93
N TYR A 247 6.22 -15.95 11.36
CA TYR A 247 6.35 -14.57 11.79
C TYR A 247 7.52 -14.43 12.77
N HIS A 248 8.42 -13.48 12.48
CA HIS A 248 9.69 -13.31 13.19
C HIS A 248 10.04 -11.84 13.48
N SER A 249 9.09 -10.93 13.27
CA SER A 249 9.17 -9.55 13.74
C SER A 249 8.83 -9.48 15.24
N GLN A 250 8.73 -8.28 15.82
CA GLN A 250 8.46 -8.12 17.27
C GLN A 250 7.14 -8.83 17.65
N GLU A 251 7.18 -9.66 18.69
CA GLU A 251 6.05 -10.49 19.11
C GLU A 251 4.96 -9.65 19.79
N GLU A 252 5.34 -8.57 20.48
CA GLU A 252 4.41 -7.60 21.07
C GLU A 252 3.49 -7.01 20.00
N TYR A 253 4.03 -6.73 18.81
CA TYR A 253 3.24 -6.24 17.69
C TYR A 253 2.37 -7.34 17.08
N ARG A 254 2.79 -8.61 17.17
CA ARG A 254 1.92 -9.72 16.78
C ARG A 254 0.72 -9.83 17.72
N VAL A 255 0.96 -9.70 19.03
CA VAL A 255 -0.09 -9.69 20.05
C VAL A 255 -1.09 -8.55 19.77
N LEU A 256 -0.61 -7.32 19.52
CA LEU A 256 -1.46 -6.18 19.15
C LEU A 256 -2.27 -6.45 17.87
N PHE A 257 -1.66 -7.03 16.83
CA PHE A 257 -2.40 -7.41 15.62
C PHE A 257 -3.57 -8.36 15.94
N TYR A 258 -3.33 -9.39 16.77
CA TYR A 258 -4.37 -10.33 17.16
C TYR A 258 -5.39 -9.74 18.14
N GLU A 259 -5.03 -8.74 18.94
CA GLU A 259 -5.96 -7.99 19.79
C GLU A 259 -7.04 -7.30 18.94
N PHE A 260 -6.65 -6.60 17.87
CA PHE A 260 -7.60 -6.01 16.93
C PHE A 260 -8.33 -7.08 16.13
N LEU A 261 -7.62 -8.08 15.58
CA LEU A 261 -8.24 -9.13 14.77
C LEU A 261 -9.30 -9.92 15.56
N ASN A 262 -9.11 -10.15 16.85
CA ASN A 262 -10.06 -10.87 17.70
C ASN A 262 -11.36 -10.12 17.99
N GLN A 263 -11.45 -8.83 17.63
CA GLN A 263 -12.66 -8.03 17.70
C GLN A 263 -13.44 -8.03 16.36
N THR A 264 -13.02 -8.87 15.42
CA THR A 264 -13.63 -9.00 14.08
C THR A 264 -14.22 -10.40 13.87
N PRO A 265 -14.92 -10.68 12.77
CA PRO A 265 -15.35 -12.04 12.38
C PRO A 265 -14.22 -13.04 12.10
N TRP A 266 -12.95 -12.64 12.23
CA TRP A 266 -11.79 -13.53 12.25
C TRP A 266 -11.31 -13.88 13.66
N LYS A 267 -12.09 -13.56 14.70
CA LYS A 267 -11.81 -14.01 16.08
C LYS A 267 -11.46 -15.50 16.14
N GLY A 268 -10.36 -15.80 16.84
CA GLY A 268 -9.84 -17.16 16.97
C GLY A 268 -9.10 -17.68 15.73
N PHE A 269 -8.75 -16.81 14.77
CA PHE A 269 -7.92 -17.20 13.64
C PHE A 269 -6.56 -17.70 14.12
N THR A 270 -6.16 -18.88 13.65
CA THR A 270 -4.86 -19.47 13.97
C THR A 270 -3.86 -19.23 12.84
N PRO A 271 -2.59 -18.88 13.15
CA PRO A 271 -1.58 -18.67 12.12
C PRO A 271 -1.40 -19.88 11.21
N ILE A 272 -1.35 -19.63 9.91
CA ILE A 272 -1.23 -20.67 8.88
C ILE A 272 0.22 -20.97 8.53
N SER A 273 0.47 -22.16 7.95
CA SER A 273 1.80 -22.55 7.50
C SER A 273 2.26 -21.73 6.29
N ASP A 274 3.56 -21.40 6.26
CA ASP A 274 4.27 -20.77 5.15
C ASP A 274 4.20 -21.48 3.82
N ARG A 275 3.86 -22.78 3.79
CA ARG A 275 3.66 -23.51 2.54
C ARG A 275 2.69 -22.77 1.61
N HIS A 276 1.64 -22.16 2.16
CA HIS A 276 0.69 -21.34 1.40
C HIS A 276 1.35 -20.14 0.73
N ARG A 277 2.25 -19.44 1.45
CA ARG A 277 3.00 -18.29 0.93
C ARG A 277 3.94 -18.70 -0.20
N VAL A 278 4.67 -19.81 -0.03
CA VAL A 278 5.61 -20.32 -1.04
C VAL A 278 4.88 -20.77 -2.30
N ILE A 279 3.80 -21.55 -2.15
CA ILE A 279 2.95 -21.99 -3.28
C ILE A 279 2.41 -20.78 -4.04
N ARG A 280 1.99 -19.74 -3.33
CA ARG A 280 1.45 -18.53 -3.96
C ARG A 280 2.50 -17.71 -4.69
N LYS A 281 3.70 -17.52 -4.12
CA LYS A 281 4.83 -16.87 -4.81
C LYS A 281 5.16 -17.61 -6.12
N PHE A 282 5.15 -18.94 -6.08
CA PHE A 282 5.36 -19.77 -7.27
C PHE A 282 4.24 -19.62 -8.30
N SER A 283 2.97 -19.69 -7.87
CA SER A 283 1.80 -19.50 -8.73
C SER A 283 1.78 -18.13 -9.41
N ASN A 284 2.10 -17.06 -8.68
CA ASN A 284 2.18 -15.70 -9.24
C ASN A 284 3.28 -15.60 -10.32
N LYS A 285 4.44 -16.22 -10.08
CA LYS A 285 5.54 -16.26 -11.05
C LYS A 285 5.12 -16.98 -12.34
N ILE A 286 4.42 -18.12 -12.23
CA ILE A 286 3.90 -18.85 -13.39
C ILE A 286 2.86 -18.01 -14.14
N LYS A 287 1.87 -17.44 -13.45
CA LYS A 287 0.83 -16.61 -14.08
C LYS A 287 1.44 -15.46 -14.90
N LYS A 288 2.48 -14.80 -14.38
CA LYS A 288 3.19 -13.74 -15.09
C LYS A 288 3.99 -14.25 -16.30
N GLN A 289 4.63 -15.42 -16.19
CA GLN A 289 5.32 -16.04 -17.33
C GLN A 289 4.34 -16.35 -18.47
N VAL A 290 3.16 -16.86 -18.14
CA VAL A 290 2.09 -17.13 -19.10
C VAL A 290 1.60 -15.83 -19.75
N LEU A 291 1.31 -14.80 -18.97
CA LEU A 291 0.91 -13.47 -19.48
C LEU A 291 1.97 -12.86 -20.42
N ASN A 292 3.25 -12.92 -20.04
CA ASN A 292 4.36 -12.45 -20.87
C ASN A 292 4.45 -13.20 -22.20
N PHE A 293 4.26 -14.53 -22.19
CA PHE A 293 4.28 -15.34 -23.41
C PHE A 293 3.17 -14.94 -24.39
N PHE A 294 1.96 -14.68 -23.89
CA PHE A 294 0.85 -14.23 -24.73
C PHE A 294 1.05 -12.80 -25.24
N GLN A 295 1.58 -11.89 -24.41
CA GLN A 295 1.89 -10.51 -24.83
C GLN A 295 2.98 -10.46 -25.93
N ALA A 296 4.02 -11.30 -25.83
CA ALA A 296 5.05 -11.40 -26.85
C ALA A 296 4.49 -11.87 -28.20
N LYS A 297 3.61 -12.88 -28.19
CA LYS A 297 2.95 -13.38 -29.42
C LYS A 297 2.05 -12.35 -30.10
N THR A 298 1.36 -11.51 -29.33
CA THR A 298 0.51 -10.44 -29.88
C THR A 298 1.29 -9.23 -30.40
N ALA A 299 2.57 -9.09 -30.03
CA ALA A 299 3.44 -8.02 -30.55
C ALA A 299 4.18 -8.43 -31.84
N GLU A 300 4.24 -9.74 -32.14
CA GLU A 300 4.84 -10.32 -33.35
C GLU A 300 3.81 -10.55 -34.48
N SER A 301 2.52 -10.26 -34.25
CA SER A 301 1.40 -10.38 -35.19
C SER A 301 0.85 -9.02 -35.59
#